data_AF-A0A9P8G6D8-F1
#
_entry.id   AF-A0A9P8G6D8-F1
#
_cell.length_a   1.000
_cell.length_b   1.000
_cell.length_c   1.000
_cell.angle_alpha   90.00
_cell.angle_beta   90.00
_cell.angle_gamma   90.00
#
_symmetry.space_group_name_H-M   'P 1'
#
loop_
_entity.id
_entity.type
_entity.pdbx_description
1 polymer ?
#
loop_
_entity_poly.entity_id
_entity_poly.type
_entity_poly.pdbx_seq_one_letter_code
_entity_poly.pdbx_strand_id
1 'polypeptide(L)'
;MQLRSIDVTDIRSANGTATGLPLAEEVLESLRPNIETQLVSEEGYATVQWNKKIPTSILYEGRGIDLYERITQDPAYYLYNDELSIFKKYASEMATLLLQFSTSDRPQRPKQTRPVHLTLIDLGAGRLDKSQCLLDAMSDNTKLGQSLDNVGPSVAYYAVDMQHEQLRQRISRLVEQRPHFAKDHPRDVQHCKVTVHGICGSYHDTIDYMRAGKLDQEDVRRPRTVQAQAAKFLRQFSRDGIMQAEDFMLVGIDRCRDSMKVKAAYNERSKCWQDYVLNGVSTAADLTDLPELYSSRDDWEYVARWDADQGRHVRFARSSRHRSLSADIEIQEGEHVFLAQSYKYTTEDAECVFRAAGLQTVYNWVNDSDDCSIFLLRKPHPTVLQQSAHDMRV
;
A
#
# COMPACT_ATOMS: atom_id res chain seq x y z
N MET A 1 -29.96 -16.38 8.35
CA MET A 1 -29.49 -16.13 6.98
C MET A 1 -28.04 -16.56 6.94
N GLN A 2 -27.70 -17.70 6.31
CA GLN A 2 -26.30 -18.10 6.19
C GLN A 2 -25.60 -17.07 5.31
N LEU A 3 -24.63 -16.34 5.86
CA LEU A 3 -23.72 -15.50 5.08
C LEU A 3 -23.08 -16.41 4.03
N ARG A 4 -23.42 -16.20 2.75
CA ARG A 4 -22.71 -16.86 1.65
C ARG A 4 -21.24 -16.50 1.79
N SER A 5 -20.38 -17.49 1.67
CA SER A 5 -18.94 -17.33 1.86
C SER A 5 -18.41 -16.24 0.94
N ILE A 6 -17.76 -15.23 1.53
CA ILE A 6 -16.94 -14.30 0.76
C ILE A 6 -15.75 -15.08 0.23
N ASP A 7 -15.64 -15.10 -1.10
CA ASP A 7 -14.53 -15.73 -1.79
C ASP A 7 -13.35 -14.75 -1.81
N VAL A 8 -12.18 -15.25 -1.40
CA VAL A 8 -10.92 -14.53 -1.45
C VAL A 8 -10.00 -15.33 -2.35
N THR A 9 -9.70 -14.78 -3.52
CA THR A 9 -8.83 -15.43 -4.50
C THR A 9 -7.39 -15.39 -4.00
N ASP A 10 -6.79 -16.54 -3.72
CA ASP A 10 -5.37 -16.63 -3.38
C ASP A 10 -4.53 -16.66 -4.66
N ILE A 11 -3.70 -15.63 -4.83
CA ILE A 11 -2.81 -15.45 -5.98
C ILE A 11 -1.34 -15.49 -5.58
N ARG A 12 -1.04 -15.78 -4.30
CA ARG A 12 0.34 -15.80 -3.79
C ARG A 12 1.16 -16.80 -4.59
N SER A 13 2.29 -16.32 -5.11
CA SER A 13 3.31 -17.15 -5.74
C SER A 13 4.49 -17.33 -4.79
N ALA A 14 5.28 -18.39 -5.00
CA ALA A 14 6.52 -18.59 -4.26
C ALA A 14 7.50 -17.41 -4.44
N ASN A 15 7.38 -16.67 -5.55
CA ASN A 15 8.29 -15.61 -5.97
C ASN A 15 7.66 -14.22 -5.87
N GLY A 16 6.58 -14.05 -5.09
CA GLY A 16 5.85 -12.79 -4.91
C GLY A 16 6.60 -11.71 -4.11
N THR A 17 7.93 -11.76 -4.08
CA THR A 17 8.78 -10.88 -3.28
C THR A 17 9.36 -9.74 -4.12
N ALA A 18 10.03 -8.79 -3.46
CA ALA A 18 10.69 -7.69 -4.15
C ALA A 18 11.88 -8.12 -5.01
N THR A 19 12.47 -9.29 -4.74
CA THR A 19 13.60 -9.86 -5.48
C THR A 19 13.18 -10.91 -6.50
N GLY A 20 11.93 -11.38 -6.46
CA GLY A 20 11.46 -12.51 -7.25
C GLY A 20 11.97 -13.88 -6.74
N LEU A 21 12.60 -13.91 -5.57
CA LEU A 21 13.03 -15.14 -4.89
C LEU A 21 11.98 -15.58 -3.86
N PRO A 22 11.97 -16.86 -3.44
CA PRO A 22 11.29 -17.28 -2.23
C PRO A 22 11.68 -16.42 -1.03
N LEU A 23 10.72 -16.07 -0.18
CA LEU A 23 10.97 -15.19 0.97
C LEU A 23 12.05 -15.74 1.92
N ALA A 24 12.13 -17.07 2.08
CA ALA A 24 13.20 -17.72 2.83
C ALA A 24 14.59 -17.44 2.23
N GLU A 25 14.71 -17.56 0.91
CA GLU A 25 15.96 -17.25 0.19
C GLU A 25 16.30 -15.76 0.28
N GLU A 26 15.30 -14.87 0.14
CA GLU A 26 15.51 -13.43 0.31
C GLU A 26 16.05 -13.11 1.71
N VAL A 27 15.52 -13.74 2.77
CA VAL A 27 16.05 -13.59 4.14
C VAL A 27 17.50 -14.07 4.22
N LEU A 28 17.81 -15.27 3.73
CA LEU A 28 19.16 -15.83 3.79
C LEU A 28 20.18 -14.97 3.03
N GLU A 29 19.87 -14.55 1.80
CA GLU A 29 20.73 -13.65 1.03
C GLU A 29 20.93 -12.31 1.72
N SER A 30 19.90 -11.81 2.39
CA SER A 30 19.89 -10.53 3.07
C SER A 30 20.65 -10.51 4.40
N LEU A 31 20.82 -11.67 5.03
CA LEU A 31 21.61 -11.85 6.25
C LEU A 31 23.10 -12.06 5.95
N ARG A 32 23.48 -12.35 4.70
CA ARG A 32 24.89 -12.33 4.31
C ARG A 32 25.40 -10.89 4.31
N PRO A 33 26.64 -10.65 4.77
CA PRO A 33 27.20 -9.30 4.81
C PRO A 33 27.28 -8.72 3.40
N ASN A 34 26.65 -7.56 3.20
CA ASN A 34 26.85 -6.77 1.98
C ASN A 34 28.22 -6.08 2.03
N ILE A 35 28.83 -5.88 0.85
CA ILE A 35 30.08 -5.11 0.68
C ILE A 35 29.87 -3.66 1.09
N GLU A 36 28.66 -3.12 0.88
CA GLU A 36 28.34 -1.73 1.19
C GLU A 36 27.68 -1.60 2.58
N THR A 37 28.41 -0.98 3.52
CA THR A 37 27.87 -0.60 4.83
C THR A 37 27.13 0.73 4.74
N GLN A 38 25.89 0.74 5.22
CA GLN A 38 25.09 1.95 5.38
C GLN A 38 25.21 2.49 6.80
N LEU A 39 24.97 3.80 6.95
CA LEU A 39 25.01 4.47 8.24
C LEU A 39 23.84 5.45 8.41
N VAL A 40 23.44 5.65 9.67
CA VAL A 40 22.52 6.71 10.09
C VAL A 40 23.04 7.32 11.38
N SER A 41 23.08 8.65 11.41
CA SER A 41 23.49 9.43 12.57
C SER A 41 22.31 10.31 13.01
N GLU A 42 22.01 10.27 14.32
CA GLU A 42 20.98 11.08 14.94
C GLU A 42 21.59 11.78 16.15
N GLU A 43 21.35 13.09 16.28
CA GLU A 43 21.88 13.87 17.39
C GLU A 43 21.46 13.28 18.76
N GLY A 44 22.43 13.09 19.65
CA GLY A 44 22.21 12.49 20.97
C GLY A 44 22.27 10.96 21.01
N TYR A 45 22.47 10.30 19.87
CA TYR A 45 22.57 8.83 19.78
C TYR A 45 23.89 8.39 19.13
N ALA A 46 24.31 7.16 19.45
CA ALA A 46 25.41 6.52 18.73
C ALA A 46 25.01 6.28 17.26
N THR A 47 25.97 6.48 16.35
CA THR A 47 25.77 6.18 14.92
C THR A 47 25.49 4.69 14.74
N VAL A 48 24.44 4.38 14.00
CA VAL A 48 24.07 3.01 13.66
C VAL A 48 24.64 2.70 12.28
N GLN A 49 25.33 1.57 12.18
CA GLN A 49 25.85 1.01 10.93
C GLN A 49 25.21 -0.35 10.70
N TRP A 50 24.92 -0.67 9.44
CA TRP A 50 24.37 -1.97 9.07
C TRP A 50 24.76 -2.36 7.65
N ASN A 51 24.91 -3.66 7.42
CA ASN A 51 25.09 -4.26 6.11
C ASN A 51 24.28 -5.56 5.93
N LYS A 52 23.47 -5.92 6.94
CA LYS A 52 22.52 -7.03 6.92
C LYS A 52 21.10 -6.51 7.05
N LYS A 53 20.13 -7.27 6.53
CA LYS A 53 18.72 -6.93 6.61
C LYS A 53 17.85 -8.18 6.80
N ILE A 54 16.69 -7.97 7.39
CA ILE A 54 15.55 -8.87 7.34
C ILE A 54 14.49 -8.17 6.48
N PRO A 55 14.00 -8.78 5.38
CA PRO A 55 13.04 -8.14 4.48
C PRO A 55 11.78 -7.66 5.21
N THR A 56 11.35 -6.43 4.96
CA THR A 56 10.17 -5.82 5.59
C THR A 56 8.91 -6.68 5.48
N SER A 57 8.75 -7.45 4.40
CA SER A 57 7.60 -8.35 4.18
C SER A 57 7.45 -9.38 5.29
N ILE A 58 8.54 -9.91 5.85
CA ILE A 58 8.48 -10.91 6.93
C ILE A 58 7.81 -10.34 8.18
N LEU A 59 7.87 -9.03 8.39
CA LEU A 59 7.25 -8.40 9.56
C LEU A 59 5.73 -8.54 9.56
N TYR A 60 5.12 -8.80 8.39
CA TYR A 60 3.68 -8.98 8.21
C TYR A 60 3.24 -10.45 8.24
N GLU A 61 4.20 -11.39 8.27
CA GLU A 61 3.91 -12.81 8.38
C GLU A 61 3.52 -13.23 9.81
N GLY A 62 2.91 -14.40 9.94
CA GLY A 62 2.45 -14.92 11.23
C GLY A 62 1.41 -13.99 11.88
N ARG A 63 1.76 -13.39 13.02
CA ARG A 63 0.89 -12.41 13.72
C ARG A 63 1.17 -10.97 13.30
N GLY A 64 2.02 -10.76 12.31
CA GLY A 64 2.52 -9.45 11.92
C GLY A 64 1.43 -8.44 11.60
N ILE A 65 0.41 -8.86 10.86
CA ILE A 65 -0.70 -7.96 10.49
C ILE A 65 -1.54 -7.52 11.70
N ASP A 66 -1.79 -8.41 12.65
CA ASP A 66 -2.54 -8.11 13.88
C ASP A 66 -1.73 -7.18 14.80
N LEU A 67 -0.41 -7.39 14.86
CA LEU A 67 0.50 -6.53 15.61
C LEU A 67 0.63 -5.14 14.98
N TYR A 68 0.71 -5.05 13.66
CA TYR A 68 0.68 -3.77 12.94
C TYR A 68 -0.64 -3.05 13.15
N GLU A 69 -1.77 -3.76 13.16
CA GLU A 69 -3.07 -3.17 13.47
C GLU A 69 -3.10 -2.52 14.87
N ARG A 70 -2.50 -3.15 15.88
CA ARG A 70 -2.34 -2.53 17.22
C ARG A 70 -1.49 -1.26 17.18
N ILE A 71 -0.44 -1.23 16.37
CA ILE A 71 0.35 -0.01 16.13
C ILE A 71 -0.54 1.08 15.54
N THR A 72 -1.39 0.77 14.55
CA THR A 72 -2.31 1.75 13.95
C THR A 72 -3.36 2.31 14.91
N GLN A 73 -3.56 1.65 16.06
CA GLN A 73 -4.49 2.09 17.10
C GLN A 73 -3.80 2.90 18.21
N ASP A 74 -2.46 2.91 18.25
CA ASP A 74 -1.70 3.70 19.20
C ASP A 74 -1.87 5.20 18.88
N PRO A 75 -2.34 6.03 19.82
CA PRO A 75 -2.49 7.47 19.60
C PRO A 75 -1.18 8.18 19.20
N ALA A 76 -0.01 7.64 19.58
CA ALA A 76 1.28 8.18 19.16
C ALA A 76 1.55 7.92 17.66
N TYR A 77 0.96 6.88 17.07
CA TYR A 77 1.12 6.55 15.66
C TYR A 77 0.13 7.33 14.78
N TYR A 78 0.44 8.61 14.57
CA TYR A 78 -0.44 9.57 13.88
C TYR A 78 -0.85 9.14 12.46
N LEU A 79 0.04 8.47 11.74
CA LEU A 79 -0.05 8.29 10.28
C LEU A 79 -1.39 7.68 9.83
N TYR A 80 -1.87 6.66 10.54
CA TYR A 80 -3.12 6.00 10.18
C TYR A 80 -4.33 6.94 10.29
N ASN A 81 -4.40 7.69 11.39
CA ASN A 81 -5.53 8.58 11.68
C ASN A 81 -5.49 9.84 10.80
N ASP A 82 -4.28 10.36 10.52
CA ASP A 82 -4.10 11.50 9.62
C ASP A 82 -4.58 11.14 8.21
N GLU A 83 -4.19 9.98 7.68
CA GLU A 83 -4.67 9.51 6.37
C GLU A 83 -6.19 9.22 6.39
N LEU A 84 -6.70 8.57 7.43
CA LEU A 84 -8.14 8.29 7.58
C LEU A 84 -8.97 9.59 7.64
N SER A 85 -8.45 10.65 8.24
CA SER A 85 -9.13 11.96 8.31
C SER A 85 -9.38 12.55 6.92
N ILE A 86 -8.44 12.35 5.98
CA ILE A 86 -8.58 12.80 4.59
C ILE A 86 -9.72 12.03 3.91
N PHE A 87 -9.76 10.70 4.04
CA PHE A 87 -10.86 9.90 3.49
C PHE A 87 -12.21 10.30 4.08
N LYS A 88 -12.31 10.51 5.39
CA LYS A 88 -13.56 10.97 6.02
C LYS A 88 -14.02 12.33 5.51
N LYS A 89 -13.08 13.26 5.28
CA LYS A 89 -13.38 14.63 4.85
C LYS A 89 -13.68 14.73 3.35
N TYR A 90 -12.95 13.99 2.52
CA TYR A 90 -12.93 14.18 1.06
C TYR A 90 -13.49 13.00 0.26
N ALA A 91 -13.97 11.92 0.88
CA ALA A 91 -14.47 10.74 0.15
C ALA A 91 -15.56 11.06 -0.91
N SER A 92 -16.49 11.99 -0.62
CA SER A 92 -17.52 12.38 -1.59
C SER A 92 -16.95 13.07 -2.83
N GLU A 93 -15.92 13.92 -2.63
CA GLU A 93 -15.21 14.58 -3.71
C GLU A 93 -14.37 13.58 -4.52
N MET A 94 -13.61 12.72 -3.83
CA MET A 94 -12.84 11.64 -4.45
C MET A 94 -13.74 10.73 -5.29
N ALA A 95 -14.86 10.26 -4.74
CA ALA A 95 -15.84 9.42 -5.44
C ALA A 95 -16.39 10.11 -6.68
N THR A 96 -16.74 11.41 -6.57
CA THR A 96 -17.25 12.20 -7.70
C THR A 96 -16.21 12.30 -8.81
N LEU A 97 -14.96 12.64 -8.50
CA LEU A 97 -13.90 12.75 -9.50
C LEU A 97 -13.64 11.40 -10.20
N LEU A 98 -13.46 10.32 -9.43
CA LEU A 98 -13.15 9.00 -9.98
C LEU A 98 -14.26 8.46 -10.90
N LEU A 99 -15.53 8.67 -10.50
CA LEU A 99 -16.67 8.24 -11.31
C LEU A 99 -16.88 9.16 -12.53
N GLN A 100 -16.59 10.47 -12.43
CA GLN A 100 -16.66 11.40 -13.55
C GLN A 100 -15.59 11.12 -14.61
N PHE A 101 -14.33 10.93 -14.22
CA PHE A 101 -13.27 10.64 -15.20
C PHE A 101 -13.51 9.34 -15.96
N SER A 102 -14.18 8.37 -15.33
CA SER A 102 -14.62 7.13 -15.97
C SER A 102 -15.65 7.35 -17.10
N THR A 103 -16.19 8.57 -17.26
CA THR A 103 -17.16 8.94 -18.31
C THR A 103 -16.56 9.74 -19.48
N SER A 104 -15.48 10.52 -19.27
CA SER A 104 -15.18 11.69 -20.11
C SER A 104 -14.17 11.44 -21.25
N ASP A 105 -13.35 10.38 -21.20
CA ASP A 105 -12.25 10.16 -22.17
C ASP A 105 -12.58 9.17 -23.31
N ARG A 106 -13.83 8.73 -23.47
CA ARG A 106 -14.20 7.85 -24.59
C ARG A 106 -14.55 8.70 -25.83
N PRO A 107 -13.85 8.53 -26.98
CA PRO A 107 -14.27 9.18 -28.22
C PRO A 107 -15.70 8.76 -28.52
N GLN A 108 -16.60 9.74 -28.49
CA GLN A 108 -18.03 9.53 -28.66
C GLN A 108 -18.29 8.95 -30.05
N ARG A 109 -18.62 7.64 -30.13
CA ARG A 109 -19.49 7.16 -31.20
C ARG A 109 -20.90 7.63 -30.84
N PRO A 110 -21.56 8.45 -31.68
CA PRO A 110 -22.91 8.89 -31.39
C PRO A 110 -23.83 7.67 -31.50
N LYS A 111 -24.27 7.11 -30.36
CA LYS A 111 -25.52 6.34 -30.14
C LYS A 111 -25.54 5.32 -28.97
N GLN A 112 -24.48 5.17 -28.16
CA GLN A 112 -24.55 4.28 -26.98
C GLN A 112 -23.91 4.89 -25.73
N THR A 113 -24.73 5.39 -24.82
CA THR A 113 -24.39 5.72 -23.44
C THR A 113 -24.17 4.43 -22.65
N ARG A 114 -22.94 3.90 -22.66
CA ARG A 114 -22.63 2.75 -21.78
C ARG A 114 -22.60 3.21 -20.32
N PRO A 115 -23.15 2.41 -19.39
CA PRO A 115 -23.08 2.70 -17.96
C PRO A 115 -21.63 2.77 -17.47
N VAL A 116 -21.37 3.69 -16.54
CA VAL A 116 -20.04 3.87 -15.93
C VAL A 116 -19.70 2.66 -15.09
N HIS A 117 -18.50 2.12 -15.29
CA HIS A 117 -17.97 1.06 -14.44
C HIS A 117 -16.52 1.37 -14.08
N LEU A 118 -16.25 1.40 -12.77
CA LEU A 118 -14.94 1.62 -12.21
C LEU A 118 -14.45 0.34 -11.53
N THR A 119 -13.21 -0.05 -11.78
CA THR A 119 -12.52 -1.08 -11.00
C THR A 119 -11.55 -0.39 -10.04
N LEU A 120 -11.76 -0.56 -8.73
CA LEU A 120 -10.90 -0.01 -7.67
C LEU A 120 -10.06 -1.15 -7.07
N ILE A 121 -8.73 -1.04 -7.13
CA ILE A 121 -7.78 -2.04 -6.62
C ILE A 121 -7.03 -1.40 -5.46
N ASP A 122 -7.16 -1.97 -4.27
CA ASP A 122 -6.58 -1.41 -3.05
C ASP A 122 -5.45 -2.28 -2.53
N LEU A 123 -4.22 -1.83 -2.78
CA LEU A 123 -3.00 -2.55 -2.47
C LEU A 123 -2.63 -2.32 -1.00
N GLY A 124 -2.73 -3.37 -0.20
CA GLY A 124 -2.53 -3.26 1.24
C GLY A 124 -3.77 -2.69 1.91
N ALA A 125 -4.93 -3.29 1.58
CA ALA A 125 -6.25 -2.86 2.01
C ALA A 125 -6.36 -2.74 3.55
N GLY A 126 -5.58 -3.52 4.29
CA GLY A 126 -5.46 -3.40 5.73
C GLY A 126 -6.83 -3.53 6.41
N ARG A 127 -7.17 -2.57 7.26
CA ARG A 127 -8.40 -2.56 8.07
C ARG A 127 -9.67 -2.20 7.29
N LEU A 128 -9.58 -1.81 6.02
CA LEU A 128 -10.68 -1.33 5.17
C LEU A 128 -11.39 -0.05 5.63
N ASP A 129 -11.12 0.52 6.82
CA ASP A 129 -11.80 1.73 7.31
C ASP A 129 -11.70 2.92 6.31
N LYS A 130 -10.51 3.10 5.70
CA LYS A 130 -10.25 4.16 4.71
C LYS A 130 -11.05 3.94 3.43
N SER A 131 -10.96 2.72 2.92
CA SER A 131 -11.59 2.29 1.67
C SER A 131 -13.10 2.30 1.81
N GLN A 132 -13.63 1.86 2.96
CA GLN A 132 -15.05 1.95 3.29
C GLN A 132 -15.58 3.38 3.19
N CYS A 133 -14.84 4.40 3.65
CA CYS A 133 -15.29 5.80 3.50
C CYS A 133 -15.51 6.15 2.03
N LEU A 134 -14.60 5.72 1.14
CA LEU A 134 -14.71 5.94 -0.30
C LEU A 134 -15.83 5.12 -0.94
N LEU A 135 -16.00 3.85 -0.53
CA LEU A 135 -17.04 2.97 -1.04
C LEU A 135 -18.45 3.42 -0.65
N ASP A 136 -18.64 3.83 0.61
CA ASP A 136 -19.89 4.43 1.09
C ASP A 136 -20.20 5.69 0.25
N ALA A 137 -19.22 6.58 0.08
CA ALA A 137 -19.37 7.79 -0.73
C ALA A 137 -19.65 7.52 -2.23
N MET A 138 -19.09 6.43 -2.79
CA MET A 138 -19.39 5.99 -4.16
C MET A 138 -20.82 5.47 -4.26
N SER A 139 -21.25 4.62 -3.33
CA SER A 139 -22.61 4.07 -3.26
C SER A 139 -23.66 5.18 -3.18
N ASP A 140 -23.43 6.17 -2.32
CA ASP A 140 -24.33 7.29 -2.08
C ASP A 140 -24.29 8.35 -3.20
N ASN A 141 -23.38 8.23 -4.18
CA ASN A 141 -23.24 9.21 -5.24
C ASN A 141 -24.38 9.12 -6.27
N THR A 142 -25.44 9.88 -6.03
CA THR A 142 -26.60 9.99 -6.92
C THR A 142 -26.40 10.99 -8.08
N LYS A 143 -25.33 11.80 -8.06
CA LYS A 143 -25.11 12.90 -9.03
C LYS A 143 -24.83 12.44 -10.46
N LEU A 144 -24.44 11.18 -10.65
CA LEU A 144 -24.18 10.57 -11.96
C LEU A 144 -25.36 9.74 -12.48
N GLY A 145 -26.44 9.62 -11.70
CA GLY A 145 -27.57 8.72 -11.94
C GLY A 145 -28.72 9.35 -12.70
N GLN A 146 -28.52 9.79 -13.94
CA GLN A 146 -29.61 9.95 -14.91
C GLN A 146 -29.14 9.54 -16.32
N SER A 147 -28.80 8.26 -16.50
CA SER A 147 -28.70 7.68 -17.85
C SER A 147 -30.09 7.20 -18.30
N LEU A 148 -30.42 7.44 -19.58
CA LEU A 148 -31.69 7.09 -20.22
C LEU A 148 -31.99 5.57 -20.21
N ASP A 149 -31.00 4.73 -19.91
CA ASP A 149 -31.07 3.27 -20.06
C ASP A 149 -31.34 2.49 -18.74
N ASN A 150 -31.71 3.16 -17.64
CA ASN A 150 -31.98 2.55 -16.32
C ASN A 150 -30.81 1.74 -15.69
N VAL A 151 -29.59 1.85 -16.24
CA VAL A 151 -28.39 1.22 -15.65
C VAL A 151 -27.48 2.31 -15.08
N GLY A 152 -27.55 2.50 -13.75
CA GLY A 152 -26.66 3.42 -13.00
C GLY A 152 -25.18 3.00 -12.96
N PRO A 153 -24.30 3.83 -12.40
CA PRO A 153 -22.87 3.53 -12.26
C PRO A 153 -22.62 2.27 -11.41
N SER A 154 -21.44 1.69 -11.55
CA SER A 154 -20.99 0.57 -10.71
C SER A 154 -19.50 0.60 -10.40
N VAL A 155 -19.14 0.03 -9.25
CA VAL A 155 -17.77 -0.11 -8.77
C VAL A 155 -17.51 -1.58 -8.41
N ALA A 156 -16.44 -2.16 -8.96
CA ALA A 156 -15.87 -3.41 -8.47
C ALA A 156 -14.61 -3.08 -7.64
N TYR A 157 -14.69 -3.29 -6.34
CA TYR A 157 -13.60 -3.05 -5.40
C TYR A 157 -12.89 -4.36 -5.05
N TYR A 158 -11.57 -4.37 -5.23
CA TYR A 158 -10.69 -5.50 -4.92
C TYR A 158 -9.76 -5.10 -3.78
N ALA A 159 -10.04 -5.63 -2.59
CA ALA A 159 -9.14 -5.53 -1.45
C ALA A 159 -7.99 -6.53 -1.61
N VAL A 160 -6.76 -6.04 -1.69
CA VAL A 160 -5.55 -6.84 -1.84
C VAL A 160 -4.75 -6.80 -0.55
N ASP A 161 -4.46 -7.96 0.04
CA ASP A 161 -3.61 -8.08 1.23
C ASP A 161 -2.95 -9.46 1.29
N MET A 162 -1.95 -9.67 2.14
CA MET A 162 -1.12 -10.89 2.14
C MET A 162 -1.68 -12.03 3.00
N GLN A 163 -2.60 -11.73 3.91
CA GLN A 163 -3.08 -12.67 4.94
C GLN A 163 -4.53 -13.09 4.65
N HIS A 164 -4.70 -14.28 4.07
CA HIS A 164 -5.96 -14.77 3.51
C HIS A 164 -7.13 -14.71 4.50
N GLU A 165 -6.96 -15.32 5.68
CA GLU A 165 -8.05 -15.46 6.65
C GLU A 165 -8.43 -14.10 7.27
N GLN A 166 -7.44 -13.26 7.59
CA GLN A 166 -7.69 -11.90 8.10
C GLN A 166 -8.39 -11.04 7.06
N LEU A 167 -7.97 -11.11 5.79
CA LEU A 167 -8.63 -10.40 4.69
C LEU A 167 -10.08 -10.87 4.53
N ARG A 168 -10.31 -12.18 4.51
CA ARG A 168 -11.65 -12.79 4.44
C ARG A 168 -12.54 -12.32 5.59
N GLN A 169 -12.04 -12.32 6.83
CA GLN A 169 -12.78 -11.87 8.01
C GLN A 169 -13.14 -10.38 7.94
N ARG A 170 -12.20 -9.52 7.50
CA ARG A 170 -12.43 -8.08 7.35
C ARG A 170 -13.47 -7.78 6.28
N ILE A 171 -13.40 -8.44 5.13
CA ILE A 171 -14.41 -8.28 4.08
C ILE A 171 -15.77 -8.81 4.56
N SER A 172 -15.79 -9.93 5.30
CA SER A 172 -17.03 -10.49 5.85
C SER A 172 -17.73 -9.50 6.78
N ARG A 173 -16.97 -8.89 7.69
CA ARG A 173 -17.47 -7.84 8.58
C ARG A 173 -17.97 -6.62 7.81
N LEU A 174 -17.25 -6.18 6.77
CA LEU A 174 -17.67 -5.05 5.94
C LEU A 174 -19.03 -5.34 5.27
N VAL A 175 -19.20 -6.52 4.66
CA VAL A 175 -20.45 -6.90 3.99
C VAL A 175 -21.59 -7.15 4.98
N GLU A 176 -21.32 -7.66 6.18
CA GLU A 176 -22.31 -7.75 7.26
C GLU A 176 -22.84 -6.35 7.66
N GLN A 177 -21.95 -5.36 7.74
CA GLN A 177 -22.29 -3.97 8.06
C GLN A 177 -22.88 -3.20 6.86
N ARG A 178 -22.62 -3.66 5.64
CA ARG A 178 -23.04 -3.07 4.36
C ARG A 178 -23.54 -4.18 3.42
N PRO A 179 -24.74 -4.76 3.64
CA PRO A 179 -25.23 -5.87 2.82
C PRO A 179 -25.30 -5.56 1.32
N HIS A 180 -25.48 -4.29 0.95
CA HIS A 180 -25.53 -3.83 -0.43
C HIS A 180 -24.18 -3.91 -1.18
N PHE A 181 -23.06 -4.16 -0.48
CA PHE A 181 -21.75 -4.43 -1.08
C PHE A 181 -21.56 -5.89 -1.50
N ALA A 182 -22.46 -6.79 -1.11
CA ALA A 182 -22.40 -8.18 -1.54
C ALA A 182 -22.61 -8.29 -3.06
N LYS A 183 -21.81 -9.12 -3.74
CA LYS A 183 -21.87 -9.34 -5.20
C LYS A 183 -23.30 -9.66 -5.70
N ASP A 184 -23.99 -10.52 -4.96
CA ASP A 184 -25.34 -11.02 -5.26
C ASP A 184 -26.46 -10.06 -4.80
N HIS A 185 -26.13 -8.93 -4.15
CA HIS A 185 -27.15 -7.98 -3.73
C HIS A 185 -27.89 -7.41 -4.95
N PRO A 186 -29.23 -7.34 -4.92
CA PRO A 186 -30.02 -6.72 -5.98
C PRO A 186 -29.54 -5.29 -6.26
N ARG A 187 -29.51 -4.92 -7.55
CA ARG A 187 -29.12 -3.58 -7.96
C ARG A 187 -30.24 -2.61 -7.62
N ASP A 188 -29.90 -1.54 -6.91
CA ASP A 188 -30.71 -0.33 -6.84
C ASP A 188 -30.36 0.55 -8.05
N VAL A 189 -31.38 1.08 -8.73
CA VAL A 189 -31.21 1.95 -9.89
C VAL A 189 -30.93 3.41 -9.49
N GLN A 190 -31.20 3.79 -8.24
CA GLN A 190 -30.97 5.15 -7.73
C GLN A 190 -29.52 5.37 -7.25
N HIS A 191 -28.81 4.30 -6.91
CA HIS A 191 -27.48 4.35 -6.30
C HIS A 191 -26.43 3.63 -7.16
N CYS A 192 -25.16 3.93 -6.90
CA CYS A 192 -24.06 3.24 -7.56
C CYS A 192 -23.95 1.81 -7.01
N LYS A 193 -23.95 0.79 -7.87
CA LYS A 193 -23.72 -0.59 -7.40
C LYS A 193 -22.25 -0.80 -7.05
N VAL A 194 -21.95 -0.96 -5.76
CA VAL A 194 -20.61 -1.34 -5.28
C VAL A 194 -20.57 -2.84 -5.02
N THR A 195 -19.51 -3.51 -5.47
CA THR A 195 -19.25 -4.93 -5.15
C THR A 195 -17.85 -5.08 -4.60
N VAL A 196 -17.71 -5.85 -3.52
CA VAL A 196 -16.43 -6.06 -2.83
C VAL A 196 -15.92 -7.48 -3.07
N HIS A 197 -14.64 -7.59 -3.40
CA HIS A 197 -13.92 -8.83 -3.68
C HIS A 197 -12.59 -8.83 -2.91
N GLY A 198 -12.08 -10.01 -2.56
CA GLY A 198 -10.79 -10.17 -1.89
C GLY A 198 -9.76 -10.86 -2.78
N ILE A 199 -8.51 -10.38 -2.72
CA ILE A 199 -7.36 -10.99 -3.36
C ILE A 199 -6.25 -11.15 -2.32
N CYS A 200 -5.86 -12.39 -2.05
CA CYS A 200 -4.76 -12.70 -1.16
C CYS A 200 -3.47 -12.78 -1.98
N GLY A 201 -2.55 -11.84 -1.80
CA GLY A 201 -1.34 -11.70 -2.61
C GLY A 201 -0.49 -10.50 -2.22
N SER A 202 0.79 -10.54 -2.58
CA SER A 202 1.66 -9.35 -2.50
C SER A 202 1.31 -8.33 -3.59
N TYR A 203 1.96 -7.17 -3.54
CA TYR A 203 1.88 -6.18 -4.62
C TYR A 203 2.42 -6.74 -5.94
N HIS A 204 3.49 -7.56 -5.89
CA HIS A 204 4.09 -8.18 -7.07
C HIS A 204 3.18 -9.25 -7.67
N ASP A 205 2.59 -10.12 -6.84
CA ASP A 205 1.63 -11.13 -7.30
C ASP A 205 0.45 -10.45 -8.00
N THR A 206 -0.04 -9.34 -7.42
CA THR A 206 -1.17 -8.58 -7.97
C THR A 206 -0.81 -7.96 -9.32
N ILE A 207 0.39 -7.39 -9.44
CA ILE A 207 0.93 -6.89 -10.70
C ILE A 207 0.93 -7.99 -11.76
N ASP A 208 1.43 -9.19 -11.45
CA ASP A 208 1.49 -10.29 -12.41
C ASP A 208 0.10 -10.85 -12.75
N TYR A 209 -0.79 -10.91 -11.76
CA TYR A 209 -2.18 -11.27 -11.94
C TYR A 209 -2.91 -10.30 -12.88
N MET A 210 -2.64 -8.99 -12.75
CA MET A 210 -3.15 -7.95 -13.65
C MET A 210 -2.60 -8.07 -15.07
N ARG A 211 -1.28 -8.29 -15.21
CA ARG A 211 -0.63 -8.45 -16.53
C ARG A 211 -1.19 -9.65 -17.30
N ALA A 212 -1.54 -10.71 -16.59
CA ALA A 212 -2.17 -11.89 -17.17
C ALA A 212 -3.66 -11.69 -17.56
N GLY A 213 -4.22 -10.49 -17.37
CA GLY A 213 -5.62 -10.16 -17.71
C GLY A 213 -6.65 -10.80 -16.78
N LYS A 214 -6.24 -11.33 -15.62
CA LYS A 214 -7.09 -12.17 -14.77
C LYS A 214 -8.08 -11.40 -13.89
N LEU A 215 -7.97 -10.07 -13.80
CA LEU A 215 -8.99 -9.21 -13.17
C LEU A 215 -10.16 -8.90 -14.11
N ASP A 216 -9.91 -8.88 -15.42
CA ASP A 216 -10.88 -8.49 -16.44
C ASP A 216 -11.51 -9.76 -17.05
N GLN A 217 -12.22 -10.55 -16.25
CA GLN A 217 -12.90 -11.77 -16.75
C GLN A 217 -14.10 -11.48 -17.67
N GLU A 218 -14.46 -10.23 -17.88
CA GLU A 218 -15.36 -9.82 -18.94
C GLU A 218 -14.60 -9.01 -19.98
N ASP A 219 -14.77 -9.39 -21.25
CA ASP A 219 -14.11 -8.96 -22.50
C ASP A 219 -14.24 -7.45 -22.83
N VAL A 220 -14.44 -6.60 -21.82
CA VAL A 220 -14.65 -5.15 -21.89
C VAL A 220 -13.70 -4.45 -20.91
N ARG A 221 -12.62 -3.91 -21.46
CA ARG A 221 -11.60 -3.09 -20.77
C ARG A 221 -12.24 -1.87 -20.07
N ARG A 222 -11.98 -1.70 -18.76
CA ARG A 222 -12.60 -0.69 -17.87
C ARG A 222 -11.52 0.20 -17.23
N PRO A 223 -11.80 1.50 -16.95
CA PRO A 223 -10.89 2.35 -16.19
C PRO A 223 -10.62 1.76 -14.80
N ARG A 224 -9.35 1.79 -14.38
CA ARG A 224 -8.92 1.30 -13.08
C ARG A 224 -8.35 2.43 -12.23
N THR A 225 -8.63 2.35 -10.93
CA THR A 225 -7.94 3.14 -9.92
C THR A 225 -7.18 2.21 -8.99
N VAL A 226 -5.88 2.46 -8.83
CA VAL A 226 -5.05 1.72 -7.87
C VAL A 226 -4.81 2.60 -6.64
N GLN A 227 -5.07 2.10 -5.44
CA GLN A 227 -4.71 2.75 -4.18
C GLN A 227 -3.43 2.10 -3.63
N ALA A 228 -2.39 2.91 -3.33
CA ALA A 228 -1.10 2.42 -2.83
C ALA A 228 -0.45 3.40 -1.83
N GLN A 229 0.35 2.88 -0.90
CA GLN A 229 1.09 3.69 0.09
C GLN A 229 2.60 3.78 -0.19
N ALA A 230 3.09 3.18 -1.29
CA ALA A 230 4.53 2.99 -1.50
C ALA A 230 5.00 3.55 -2.86
N ALA A 231 5.69 4.69 -2.79
CA ALA A 231 6.16 5.43 -3.97
C ALA A 231 7.18 4.66 -4.84
N LYS A 232 7.91 3.70 -4.25
CA LYS A 232 8.92 2.88 -4.94
C LYS A 232 8.31 1.98 -6.03
N PHE A 233 7.03 1.59 -5.88
CA PHE A 233 6.32 0.73 -6.83
C PHE A 233 5.67 1.49 -7.98
N LEU A 234 5.56 2.82 -7.89
CA LEU A 234 4.90 3.65 -8.91
C LEU A 234 5.54 3.49 -10.30
N ARG A 235 6.87 3.36 -10.33
CA ARG A 235 7.61 3.12 -11.59
C ARG A 235 7.22 1.80 -12.25
N GLN A 236 7.06 0.72 -11.49
CA GLN A 236 6.68 -0.59 -12.04
C GLN A 236 5.24 -0.54 -12.57
N PHE A 237 4.31 0.04 -11.80
CA PHE A 237 2.92 0.22 -12.25
C PHE A 237 2.79 1.07 -13.52
N SER A 238 3.56 2.15 -13.61
CA SER A 238 3.52 3.05 -14.76
C SER A 238 4.25 2.49 -15.98
N ARG A 239 5.49 2.00 -15.83
CA ARG A 239 6.32 1.57 -16.97
C ARG A 239 5.94 0.21 -17.53
N ASP A 240 5.48 -0.73 -16.69
CA ASP A 240 5.24 -2.11 -17.12
C ASP A 240 3.86 -2.29 -17.77
N GLY A 241 3.28 -1.20 -18.30
CA GLY A 241 2.02 -1.23 -19.05
C GLY A 241 0.80 -1.60 -18.22
N ILE A 242 0.90 -1.62 -16.89
CA ILE A 242 -0.23 -1.97 -16.02
C ILE A 242 -1.26 -0.84 -16.06
N MET A 243 -0.86 0.39 -15.73
CA MET A 243 -1.72 1.56 -15.87
C MET A 243 -1.86 1.97 -17.34
N GLN A 244 -3.08 2.23 -17.78
CA GLN A 244 -3.39 2.83 -19.08
C GLN A 244 -3.49 4.36 -18.98
N ALA A 245 -3.74 5.04 -20.09
CA ALA A 245 -3.86 6.50 -20.12
C ALA A 245 -5.09 6.99 -19.32
N GLU A 246 -6.13 6.16 -19.29
CA GLU A 246 -7.42 6.40 -18.64
C GLU A 246 -7.45 5.91 -17.17
N ASP A 247 -6.39 5.23 -16.73
CA ASP A 247 -6.28 4.72 -15.36
C ASP A 247 -5.76 5.82 -14.41
N PHE A 248 -6.23 5.78 -13.16
CA PHE A 248 -5.80 6.67 -12.09
C PHE A 248 -5.12 5.91 -10.96
N MET A 249 -4.41 6.63 -10.10
CA MET A 249 -3.83 6.07 -8.91
C MET A 249 -3.99 7.02 -7.73
N LEU A 250 -4.49 6.52 -6.60
CA LEU A 250 -4.53 7.22 -5.33
C LEU A 250 -3.30 6.82 -4.51
N VAL A 251 -2.45 7.79 -4.16
CA VAL A 251 -1.23 7.54 -3.40
C VAL A 251 -1.23 8.32 -2.11
N GLY A 252 -1.20 7.61 -0.97
CA GLY A 252 -1.00 8.21 0.35
C GLY A 252 0.48 8.50 0.60
N ILE A 253 0.78 9.73 1.01
CA ILE A 253 2.13 10.20 1.32
C ILE A 253 2.14 10.81 2.71
N ASP A 254 3.04 10.32 3.55
CA ASP A 254 3.39 10.94 4.83
C ASP A 254 4.29 12.15 4.58
N ARG A 255 3.84 13.31 5.02
CA ARG A 255 4.51 14.61 4.86
C ARG A 255 4.97 15.21 6.18
N CYS A 256 4.80 14.51 7.30
CA CYS A 256 5.12 15.03 8.62
C CYS A 256 6.58 15.50 8.72
N ARG A 257 6.76 16.76 9.13
CA ARG A 257 8.07 17.39 9.34
C ARG A 257 8.44 17.56 10.80
N ASP A 258 7.50 17.30 11.71
CA ASP A 258 7.76 17.31 13.15
C ASP A 258 8.49 16.03 13.55
N SER A 259 9.81 16.14 13.71
CA SER A 259 10.66 15.02 14.14
C SER A 259 10.25 14.43 15.49
N MET A 260 9.69 15.22 16.41
CA MET A 260 9.23 14.72 17.70
C MET A 260 7.96 13.88 17.55
N LYS A 261 7.01 14.33 16.70
CA LYS A 261 5.82 13.55 16.33
C LYS A 261 6.21 12.24 15.65
N VAL A 262 7.19 12.27 14.73
CA VAL A 262 7.72 11.06 14.07
C VAL A 262 8.38 10.12 15.08
N LYS A 263 9.28 10.61 15.93
CA LYS A 263 9.94 9.77 16.95
C LYS A 263 8.95 9.14 17.92
N ALA A 264 7.91 9.88 18.33
CA ALA A 264 6.84 9.35 19.16
C ALA A 264 6.09 8.19 18.47
N ALA A 265 5.80 8.33 17.17
CA ALA A 265 5.12 7.30 16.39
C ALA A 265 5.90 5.98 16.28
N TYR A 266 7.24 6.04 16.31
CA TYR A 266 8.11 4.86 16.17
C TYR A 266 8.89 4.50 17.44
N ASN A 267 8.42 4.95 18.60
CA ASN A 267 9.12 4.88 19.89
C ASN A 267 9.62 3.47 20.23
N GLU A 268 10.92 3.35 20.51
CA GLU A 268 11.62 2.11 20.91
C GLU A 268 11.04 1.46 22.17
N ARG A 269 10.44 2.26 23.06
CA ARG A 269 9.79 1.79 24.30
C ARG A 269 8.38 1.27 24.09
N SER A 270 7.82 1.39 22.88
CA SER A 270 6.48 0.88 22.59
C SER A 270 6.50 -0.65 22.54
N LYS A 271 5.70 -1.27 23.42
CA LYS A 271 5.52 -2.73 23.41
C LYS A 271 4.94 -3.22 22.07
N CYS A 272 4.07 -2.45 21.43
CA CYS A 272 3.50 -2.79 20.13
C CYS A 272 4.60 -2.92 19.05
N TRP A 273 5.54 -1.97 19.01
CA TRP A 273 6.68 -2.03 18.08
C TRP A 273 7.64 -3.15 18.40
N GLN A 274 7.97 -3.36 19.69
CA GLN A 274 8.82 -4.48 20.11
C GLN A 274 8.21 -5.82 19.71
N ASP A 275 6.92 -6.04 19.97
CA ASP A 275 6.22 -7.27 19.59
C ASP A 275 6.22 -7.48 18.07
N TYR A 276 5.99 -6.41 17.30
CA TYR A 276 6.00 -6.45 15.83
C TYR A 276 7.36 -6.82 15.25
N VAL A 277 8.44 -6.24 15.79
CA VAL A 277 9.81 -6.56 15.37
C VAL A 277 10.21 -7.98 15.75
N LEU A 278 9.93 -8.40 16.99
CA LEU A 278 10.25 -9.75 17.45
C LEU A 278 9.46 -10.82 16.68
N ASN A 279 8.22 -10.54 16.28
CA ASN A 279 7.47 -11.39 15.36
C ASN A 279 8.22 -11.59 14.05
N GLY A 280 8.73 -10.51 13.46
CA GLY A 280 9.48 -10.58 12.21
C GLY A 280 10.76 -11.41 12.31
N VAL A 281 11.55 -11.21 13.38
CA VAL A 281 12.80 -11.96 13.58
C VAL A 281 12.52 -13.44 13.89
N SER A 282 11.52 -13.73 14.73
CA SER A 282 11.08 -15.10 15.00
C SER A 282 10.58 -15.80 13.74
N THR A 283 9.78 -15.11 12.93
CA THR A 283 9.25 -15.68 11.69
C THR A 283 10.36 -15.89 10.65
N ALA A 284 11.36 -15.01 10.60
CA ALA A 284 12.55 -15.21 9.78
C ALA A 284 13.32 -16.46 10.21
N ALA A 285 13.48 -16.70 11.52
CA ALA A 285 14.13 -17.89 12.05
C ALA A 285 13.39 -19.17 11.65
N ASP A 286 12.07 -19.19 11.84
CA ASP A 286 11.21 -20.32 11.48
C ASP A 286 11.22 -20.58 9.96
N LEU A 287 11.13 -19.53 9.14
CA LEU A 287 11.06 -19.64 7.69
C LEU A 287 12.37 -20.13 7.05
N THR A 288 13.50 -19.87 7.71
CA THR A 288 14.84 -20.22 7.20
C THR A 288 15.46 -21.43 7.88
N ASP A 289 14.72 -22.09 8.79
CA ASP A 289 15.23 -23.18 9.64
C ASP A 289 16.52 -22.79 10.41
N LEU A 290 16.59 -21.55 10.91
CA LEU A 290 17.73 -21.01 11.67
C LEU A 290 17.35 -20.74 13.15
N PRO A 291 17.29 -21.77 14.02
CA PRO A 291 16.85 -21.60 15.41
C PRO A 291 17.77 -20.69 16.25
N GLU A 292 19.02 -20.52 15.86
CA GLU A 292 19.99 -19.62 16.49
C GLU A 292 19.67 -18.13 16.25
N LEU A 293 18.89 -17.82 15.20
CA LEU A 293 18.49 -16.46 14.89
C LEU A 293 17.52 -15.92 15.95
N TYR A 294 16.64 -16.76 16.49
CA TYR A 294 15.68 -16.36 17.52
C TYR A 294 15.42 -17.51 18.50
N SER A 295 15.81 -17.34 19.76
CA SER A 295 15.57 -18.30 20.85
C SER A 295 14.68 -17.74 21.96
N SER A 296 14.75 -16.43 22.22
CA SER A 296 13.92 -15.77 23.24
C SER A 296 13.65 -14.30 22.89
N ARG A 297 12.79 -13.63 23.66
CA ARG A 297 12.51 -12.20 23.47
C ARG A 297 13.69 -11.30 23.82
N ASP A 298 14.62 -11.77 24.63
CA ASP A 298 15.78 -10.99 25.08
C ASP A 298 16.93 -11.04 24.06
N ASP A 299 16.75 -11.75 22.96
CA ASP A 299 17.74 -11.90 21.88
C ASP A 299 17.92 -10.65 21.02
N TRP A 300 16.90 -9.79 20.98
CA TRP A 300 16.82 -8.67 20.06
C TRP A 300 16.19 -7.43 20.71
N GLU A 301 16.82 -6.29 20.52
CA GLU A 301 16.30 -4.98 20.89
C GLU A 301 15.74 -4.27 19.63
N TYR A 302 14.53 -3.71 19.73
CA TYR A 302 14.02 -2.84 18.68
C TYR A 302 14.71 -1.48 18.75
N VAL A 303 15.35 -1.08 17.65
CA VAL A 303 16.04 0.20 17.53
C VAL A 303 15.46 1.03 16.40
N ALA A 304 15.27 2.31 16.63
CA ALA A 304 14.64 3.25 15.71
C ALA A 304 15.43 4.56 15.63
N ARG A 305 15.68 5.07 14.42
CA ARG A 305 16.45 6.31 14.20
C ARG A 305 15.75 7.25 13.23
N TRP A 306 15.83 8.55 13.52
CA TRP A 306 15.46 9.61 12.59
C TRP A 306 16.69 10.04 11.78
N ASP A 307 16.66 9.75 10.49
CA ASP A 307 17.65 10.19 9.50
C ASP A 307 17.16 11.52 8.91
N ALA A 308 17.60 12.63 9.52
CA ALA A 308 17.17 13.98 9.13
C ALA A 308 17.60 14.35 7.71
N ASP A 309 18.81 13.90 7.31
CA ASP A 309 19.39 14.19 5.99
C ASP A 309 18.59 13.53 4.87
N GLN A 310 18.08 12.33 5.10
CA GLN A 310 17.25 11.59 4.14
C GLN A 310 15.74 11.77 4.38
N GLY A 311 15.34 12.51 5.41
CA GLY A 311 13.94 12.71 5.78
C GLY A 311 13.20 11.40 6.04
N ARG A 312 13.81 10.42 6.72
CA ARG A 312 13.22 9.10 6.93
C ARG A 312 13.42 8.58 8.34
N HIS A 313 12.49 7.76 8.78
CA HIS A 313 12.66 6.91 9.94
C HIS A 313 13.22 5.54 9.51
N VAL A 314 14.19 5.00 10.24
CA VAL A 314 14.82 3.70 9.97
C VAL A 314 14.71 2.79 11.18
N ARG A 315 14.38 1.51 10.96
CA ARG A 315 14.12 0.50 11.99
C ARG A 315 15.12 -0.64 11.88
N PHE A 316 15.59 -1.09 13.04
CA PHE A 316 16.57 -2.16 13.18
C PHE A 316 16.15 -3.13 14.28
N ALA A 317 16.64 -4.36 14.18
CA ALA A 317 16.79 -5.26 15.31
C ALA A 317 18.27 -5.28 15.70
N ARG A 318 18.58 -4.93 16.96
CA ARG A 318 19.95 -4.98 17.48
C ARG A 318 20.16 -6.28 18.25
N SER A 319 21.20 -7.03 17.90
CA SER A 319 21.47 -8.31 18.56
C SER A 319 22.03 -8.09 19.97
N SER A 320 21.49 -8.80 20.96
CA SER A 320 22.00 -8.75 22.35
C SER A 320 23.16 -9.71 22.61
N ARG A 321 23.50 -10.57 21.64
CA ARG A 321 24.59 -11.53 21.72
C ARG A 321 25.15 -11.85 20.33
N HIS A 322 26.35 -12.42 20.32
CA HIS A 322 26.93 -13.03 19.14
C HIS A 322 26.16 -14.28 18.69
N ARG A 323 26.05 -14.49 17.37
CA ARG A 323 25.38 -15.62 16.73
C ARG A 323 26.14 -16.08 15.49
N SER A 324 26.38 -17.37 15.38
CA SER A 324 26.83 -18.03 14.15
C SER A 324 25.66 -18.82 13.59
N LEU A 325 25.04 -18.34 12.51
CA LEU A 325 23.83 -18.95 11.93
C LEU A 325 24.17 -20.00 10.87
N SER A 326 25.25 -19.76 10.11
CA SER A 326 25.81 -20.69 9.13
C SER A 326 27.31 -20.43 8.97
N ALA A 327 27.97 -21.14 8.05
CA ALA A 327 29.39 -20.92 7.75
C ALA A 327 29.68 -19.52 7.18
N ASP A 328 28.68 -18.85 6.60
CA ASP A 328 28.78 -17.57 5.89
C ASP A 328 27.90 -16.46 6.51
N ILE A 329 27.15 -16.75 7.57
CA ILE A 329 26.26 -15.80 8.24
C ILE A 329 26.58 -15.75 9.73
N GLU A 330 27.12 -14.60 10.15
CA GLU A 330 27.45 -14.29 11.53
C GLU A 330 26.85 -12.94 11.91
N ILE A 331 26.33 -12.82 13.13
CA ILE A 331 25.80 -11.58 13.69
C ILE A 331 26.52 -11.30 15.00
N GLN A 332 27.20 -10.16 15.08
CA GLN A 332 27.96 -9.77 16.26
C GLN A 332 27.04 -9.24 17.37
N GLU A 333 27.49 -9.32 18.63
CA GLU A 333 26.82 -8.64 19.73
C GLU A 333 26.78 -7.12 19.46
N GLY A 334 25.61 -6.52 19.62
CA GLY A 334 25.37 -5.11 19.33
C GLY A 334 25.22 -4.76 17.85
N GLU A 335 25.33 -5.73 16.93
CA GLU A 335 25.11 -5.52 15.50
C GLU A 335 23.64 -5.18 15.20
N HIS A 336 23.43 -4.22 14.29
CA HIS A 336 22.10 -3.81 13.85
C HIS A 336 21.74 -4.47 12.52
N VAL A 337 20.62 -5.18 12.50
CA VAL A 337 20.02 -5.76 11.30
C VAL A 337 18.89 -4.86 10.85
N PHE A 338 18.96 -4.34 9.62
CA PHE A 338 17.92 -3.47 9.07
C PHE A 338 16.61 -4.21 8.90
N LEU A 339 15.50 -3.57 9.27
CA LEU A 339 14.16 -4.13 9.10
C LEU A 339 13.39 -3.37 8.04
N ALA A 340 13.25 -2.05 8.22
CA ALA A 340 12.41 -1.24 7.34
C ALA A 340 12.68 0.25 7.51
N GLN A 341 12.27 1.04 6.53
CA GLN A 341 12.35 2.50 6.56
C GLN A 341 11.03 3.15 6.11
N SER A 342 10.80 4.38 6.56
CA SER A 342 9.62 5.17 6.20
C SER A 342 10.04 6.62 5.93
N TYR A 343 9.98 7.02 4.66
CA TYR A 343 10.28 8.38 4.21
C TYR A 343 9.12 9.33 4.53
N LYS A 344 9.47 10.57 4.85
CA LYS A 344 8.57 11.71 5.01
C LYS A 344 8.89 12.72 3.92
N TYR A 345 7.95 12.88 2.99
CA TYR A 345 8.19 13.64 1.77
C TYR A 345 7.72 15.08 1.93
N THR A 346 8.43 16.03 1.32
CA THR A 346 7.79 17.29 0.94
C THR A 346 6.85 17.07 -0.26
N THR A 347 6.02 18.06 -0.57
CA THR A 347 5.21 18.00 -1.81
C THR A 347 6.12 17.90 -3.02
N GLU A 348 7.21 18.67 -3.02
CA GLU A 348 8.20 18.73 -4.10
C GLU A 348 8.91 17.39 -4.28
N ASP A 349 9.29 16.71 -3.19
CA ASP A 349 9.89 15.38 -3.24
C ASP A 349 8.92 14.36 -3.82
N ALA A 350 7.66 14.37 -3.36
CA ALA A 350 6.63 13.47 -3.84
C ALA A 350 6.39 13.67 -5.35
N GLU A 351 6.25 14.91 -5.80
CA GLU A 351 6.11 15.22 -7.22
C GLU A 351 7.34 14.80 -8.04
N CYS A 352 8.55 14.95 -7.52
CA CYS A 352 9.76 14.45 -8.17
C CYS A 352 9.70 12.93 -8.38
N VAL A 353 9.26 12.19 -7.36
CA VAL A 353 9.07 10.73 -7.47
C VAL A 353 8.00 10.39 -8.50
N PHE A 354 6.88 11.12 -8.53
CA PHE A 354 5.81 10.90 -9.49
C PHE A 354 6.26 11.18 -10.93
N ARG A 355 6.94 12.31 -11.17
CA ARG A 355 7.52 12.65 -12.49
C ARG A 355 8.53 11.60 -12.93
N ALA A 356 9.41 11.14 -12.03
CA ALA A 356 10.37 10.07 -12.33
C ALA A 356 9.68 8.72 -12.63
N ALA A 357 8.45 8.53 -12.15
CA ALA A 357 7.58 7.40 -12.49
C ALA A 357 6.77 7.61 -13.77
N GLY A 358 6.88 8.75 -14.44
CA GLY A 358 6.07 9.07 -15.62
C GLY A 358 4.60 9.32 -15.28
N LEU A 359 4.33 9.80 -14.07
CA LEU A 359 3.00 10.15 -13.58
C LEU A 359 2.91 11.66 -13.36
N GLN A 360 1.70 12.18 -13.46
CA GLN A 360 1.37 13.57 -13.16
C GLN A 360 0.27 13.65 -12.10
N THR A 361 0.38 14.65 -11.22
CA THR A 361 -0.65 14.96 -10.23
C THR A 361 -1.87 15.58 -10.91
N VAL A 362 -3.04 15.02 -10.63
CA VAL A 362 -4.36 15.55 -11.01
C VAL A 362 -4.93 16.37 -9.87
N TYR A 363 -4.81 15.84 -8.65
CA TYR A 363 -5.32 16.47 -7.44
C TYR A 363 -4.49 16.05 -6.22
N ASN A 364 -4.51 16.88 -5.18
CA ASN A 364 -3.88 16.61 -3.90
C ASN A 364 -4.85 16.98 -2.76
N TRP A 365 -5.27 15.99 -1.98
CA TRP A 365 -6.03 16.23 -0.74
C TRP A 365 -5.10 16.15 0.45
N VAL A 366 -5.19 17.13 1.34
CA VAL A 366 -4.29 17.27 2.49
C VAL A 366 -5.13 17.25 3.78
N ASN A 367 -4.58 16.66 4.85
CA ASN A 367 -5.23 16.74 6.16
C ASN A 367 -5.05 18.14 6.78
N ASP A 368 -5.79 18.42 7.86
CA ASP A 368 -5.78 19.76 8.48
C ASP A 368 -4.43 20.15 9.09
N SER A 369 -3.56 19.18 9.40
CA SER A 369 -2.22 19.43 9.95
C SER A 369 -1.10 19.52 8.90
N ASP A 370 -1.40 19.36 7.60
CA ASP A 370 -0.43 19.28 6.49
C ASP A 370 0.63 18.15 6.65
N ASP A 371 0.37 17.17 7.52
CA ASP A 371 1.26 16.03 7.78
C ASP A 371 1.00 14.84 6.85
N CYS A 372 -0.12 14.83 6.13
CA CYS A 372 -0.49 13.72 5.25
C CYS A 372 -1.19 14.25 3.99
N SER A 373 -0.95 13.56 2.87
CA SER A 373 -1.57 13.87 1.59
C SER A 373 -2.01 12.61 0.85
N ILE A 374 -3.16 12.68 0.19
CA ILE A 374 -3.60 11.71 -0.82
C ILE A 374 -3.50 12.38 -2.18
N PHE A 375 -2.65 11.85 -3.06
CA PHE A 375 -2.49 12.33 -4.42
C PHE A 375 -3.32 11.49 -5.39
N LEU A 376 -4.09 12.13 -6.26
CA LEU A 376 -4.64 11.50 -7.45
C LEU A 376 -3.65 11.69 -8.60
N LEU A 377 -3.14 10.59 -9.12
CA LEU A 377 -2.14 10.55 -10.19
C LEU A 377 -2.73 9.93 -11.46
N ARG A 378 -2.19 10.30 -12.62
CA ARG A 378 -2.46 9.66 -13.91
C ARG A 378 -1.23 9.67 -14.81
N LYS A 379 -1.28 8.94 -15.91
CA LYS A 379 -0.29 9.09 -16.99
C LYS A 379 -0.51 10.41 -17.76
N PRO A 380 0.56 11.05 -18.27
CA PRO A 380 0.44 12.13 -19.24
C PRO A 380 -0.29 11.68 -20.50
N HIS A 381 -1.20 12.49 -21.03
CA HIS A 381 -1.85 12.20 -22.30
C HIS A 381 -0.83 12.41 -23.45
N PRO A 382 -0.71 11.48 -24.42
CA PRO A 382 0.33 11.54 -25.46
C PRO A 382 0.31 12.82 -26.32
N THR A 383 -0.78 13.59 -26.34
CA THR A 383 -0.91 14.82 -27.13
C THR A 383 -0.11 16.01 -26.58
N VAL A 384 0.36 15.97 -25.33
CA VAL A 384 1.10 17.09 -24.71
C VAL A 384 2.57 17.16 -25.17
N LEU A 385 3.10 16.11 -25.81
CA LEU A 385 4.49 16.08 -26.30
C LEU A 385 4.70 16.74 -27.68
N GLN A 386 3.65 17.20 -28.36
CA GLN A 386 3.79 17.86 -29.67
C GLN A 386 3.81 19.40 -29.62
N GLN A 387 3.45 20.03 -28.49
CA GLN A 387 3.48 21.50 -28.40
C GLN A 387 4.85 22.06 -27.96
N SER A 388 5.66 21.31 -27.22
CA SER A 388 7.00 21.77 -26.80
C SER A 388 8.09 21.68 -27.89
N ALA A 389 7.82 20.98 -28.99
CA ALA A 389 8.76 20.90 -30.12
C ALA A 389 8.54 22.01 -31.18
N HIS A 390 7.42 22.74 -31.12
CA HIS A 390 7.14 23.84 -32.06
C HIS A 390 7.67 25.19 -31.54
N ASP A 391 7.67 25.40 -30.22
CA ASP A 391 8.13 26.64 -29.60
C ASP A 391 9.67 26.77 -29.44
N MET A 392 10.46 25.80 -29.92
CA MET A 392 11.92 25.91 -30.03
C MET A 392 12.41 26.13 -31.48
N ARG A 393 11.50 26.42 -32.42
CA ARG A 393 11.85 26.81 -33.79
C ARG A 393 11.03 28.02 -34.24
N VAL A 394 11.21 29.16 -33.58
CA VAL A 394 11.00 30.49 -34.16
C VAL A 394 12.13 31.40 -33.73
#